data_AF-A0A7C3Y1B5-F1
#
_entry.id   AF-A0A7C3Y1B5-F1
#
_cell.length_a   1.000
_cell.length_b   1.000
_cell.length_c   1.000
_cell.angle_alpha   90.00
_cell.angle_beta   90.00
_cell.angle_gamma   90.00
#
_symmetry.space_group_name_H-M   'P 1'
#
loop_
_entity.id
_entity.type
_entity.pdbx_description
1 polymer ?
#
loop_
_entity_poly.entity_id
_entity_poly.type
_entity_poly.pdbx_seq_one_letter_code
_entity_poly.pdbx_strand_id
1 'polypeptide(L)' 'DGLIVEVHPHPEKALSDGPQQLRPERFAQMMNDVRAVAKAIGRTA' A
#
# COMPACT_ATOMS: atom_id res chain seq x y z
N ASP A 1 10.68 -4.59 -10.89
CA ASP A 1 9.58 -5.13 -10.08
C ASP A 1 8.84 -4.01 -9.37
N GLY A 2 7.52 -4.06 -9.32
CA GLY A 2 6.70 -3.04 -8.66
C GLY A 2 5.32 -3.59 -8.28
N LEU A 3 4.64 -2.90 -7.38
CA LEU A 3 3.29 -3.19 -6.91
C LEU A 3 2.40 -1.98 -7.21
N ILE A 4 1.17 -2.23 -7.67
CA ILE A 4 0.13 -1.20 -7.77
C ILE A 4 -0.88 -1.43 -6.63
N VAL A 5 -1.21 -0.37 -5.90
CA VAL A 5 -2.12 -0.42 -4.76
C VAL A 5 -3.04 0.78 -4.80
N GLU A 6 -4.35 0.53 -4.70
CA GLU A 6 -5.36 1.57 -4.63
C GLU A 6 -5.63 1.98 -3.18
N VAL A 7 -5.78 3.28 -2.94
CA VAL A 7 -5.93 3.86 -1.61
C VAL A 7 -7.10 4.83 -1.60
N HIS A 8 -7.99 4.69 -0.62
CA HIS A 8 -9.12 5.58 -0.44
C HIS A 8 -9.36 5.88 1.05
N PRO A 9 -9.60 7.15 1.47
CA PRO A 9 -9.85 7.49 2.87
C PRO A 9 -11.10 6.81 3.45
N HIS A 10 -12.10 6.58 2.60
CA HIS A 10 -13.39 5.99 2.94
C HIS A 10 -13.73 4.83 1.98
N PRO A 11 -13.06 3.67 2.07
CA PRO A 11 -13.22 2.60 1.09
C PRO A 11 -14.69 2.15 0.94
N GLU A 12 -15.48 2.25 2.01
CA GLU A 12 -16.92 1.96 2.01
C GLU A 12 -17.76 2.89 1.11
N LYS A 13 -17.22 4.04 0.72
CA LYS A 13 -17.86 5.02 -0.18
C LYS A 13 -17.25 5.01 -1.59
N ALA A 14 -16.30 4.12 -1.86
CA ALA A 14 -15.66 4.07 -3.15
C ALA A 14 -16.66 3.69 -4.24
N LEU A 15 -16.59 4.40 -5.37
CA LEU A 15 -17.47 4.17 -6.52
C LEU A 15 -17.07 2.91 -7.31
N SER A 16 -15.87 2.39 -7.07
CA SER A 16 -15.35 1.12 -7.60
C SER A 16 -14.46 0.46 -6.55
N ASP A 17 -14.59 -0.86 -6.43
CA ASP A 17 -13.66 -1.76 -5.73
C ASP A 17 -13.25 -1.39 -4.30
N GLY A 18 -14.13 -0.68 -3.58
CA GLY A 18 -13.90 -0.23 -2.21
C GLY A 18 -13.34 -1.26 -1.23
N PRO A 19 -13.85 -2.52 -1.18
CA PRO A 19 -13.31 -3.53 -0.27
C PRO A 19 -11.83 -3.89 -0.50
N GLN A 20 -11.30 -3.62 -1.69
CA GLN A 20 -9.91 -3.93 -2.09
C GLN A 20 -8.96 -2.77 -1.81
N GLN A 21 -9.49 -1.56 -1.57
CA GLN A 21 -8.71 -0.35 -1.38
C GLN A 21 -8.21 -0.24 0.06
N LEU A 22 -6.94 0.12 0.22
CA LEU A 22 -6.39 0.38 1.54
C LEU A 22 -6.83 1.76 2.03
N ARG A 23 -6.93 1.88 3.36
CA ARG A 23 -6.94 3.20 4.00
C ARG A 23 -5.53 3.81 3.99
N PRO A 24 -5.38 5.15 3.98
CA PRO A 24 -4.08 5.81 3.94
C PRO A 24 -3.11 5.35 5.02
N GLU A 25 -3.58 5.10 6.24
CA GLU A 25 -2.75 4.68 7.37
C GLU A 25 -2.20 3.25 7.16
N ARG A 26 -3.02 2.37 6.57
CA ARG A 26 -2.60 1.01 6.22
C ARG A 26 -1.61 1.01 5.06
N PHE A 27 -1.81 1.88 4.07
CA PHE A 27 -0.83 2.07 3.00
C PHE A 27 0.52 2.58 3.53
N ALA A 28 0.51 3.56 4.45
CA ALA A 28 1.73 4.05 5.07
C ALA A 28 2.50 2.95 5.82
N GLN A 29 1.78 2.09 6.56
CA GLN A 29 2.38 0.94 7.22
C GLN A 29 2.96 -0.06 6.20
N MET A 30 2.19 -0.42 5.16
CA MET A 30 2.66 -1.32 4.10
C MET A 30 3.96 -0.79 3.46
N MET A 31 4.06 0.51 3.20
CA MET A 31 5.28 1.09 2.63
C MET A 31 6.48 1.02 3.58
N ASN A 32 6.27 1.08 4.90
CA ASN A 32 7.35 0.83 5.87
C ASN A 32 7.85 -0.62 5.78
N ASP A 33 6.92 -1.58 5.67
CA ASP A 33 7.25 -2.99 5.55
C ASP A 33 7.97 -3.29 4.24
N VAL A 34 7.50 -2.71 3.12
CA VAL A 34 8.15 -2.81 1.81
C VAL A 34 9.58 -2.27 1.86
N ARG A 35 9.83 -1.12 2.52
CA ARG A 35 11.18 -0.58 2.70
C ARG A 35 12.09 -1.52 3.49
N ALA A 36 11.57 -2.15 4.54
CA ALA A 36 12.33 -3.13 5.33
C ALA A 36 12.71 -4.36 4.50
N VAL A 37 11.76 -4.90 3.72
CA VAL A 37 12.00 -6.03 2.81
C VAL A 37 12.99 -5.65 1.72
N ALA A 38 12.82 -4.51 1.05
CA ALA A 38 13.71 -4.03 0.01
C ALA A 38 15.16 -3.96 0.51
N LYS A 39 15.37 -3.39 1.71
CA LYS A 39 16.68 -3.36 2.36
C LYS A 39 17.25 -4.77 2.60
N ALA A 40 16.43 -5.69 3.11
CA ALA A 40 16.87 -7.06 3.41
C ALA A 40 17.31 -7.85 2.16
N ILE A 41 16.72 -7.56 1.00
CA ILE A 41 17.06 -8.20 -0.28
C ILE A 41 18.08 -7.38 -1.11
N GLY A 42 18.74 -6.38 -0.52
CA GLY A 42 19.77 -5.59 -1.18
C GLY A 42 19.24 -4.59 -2.22
N ARG A 43 17.96 -4.22 -2.17
CA ARG A 43 17.35 -3.18 -3.00
C ARG A 43 17.29 -1.86 -2.22
N THR A 44 18.14 -0.91 -2.57
CA THR A 44 18.13 0.46 -2.03
C THR A 44 17.48 1.39 -3.04
N ALA A 45 16.37 2.03 -2.64
CA ALA A 45 15.75 3.12 -3.39
C ALA A 45 16.50 4.43 -3.16
#